data_AF-A0A7I9WBM0-F1
#
_entry.id   AF-A0A7I9WBM0-F1
#
_cell.length_a   1.000
_cell.length_b   1.000
_cell.length_c   1.000
_cell.angle_alpha   90.00
_cell.angle_beta   90.00
_cell.angle_gamma   90.00
#
_symmetry.space_group_name_H-M   'P 1'
#
loop_
_entity.id
_entity.type
_entity.pdbx_description
1 polymer ?
#
loop_
_entity_poly.entity_id
_entity_poly.type
_entity_poly.pdbx_seq_one_letter_code
_entity_poly.pdbx_strand_id
1 'polypeptide(L)'
;MPFLEGAVLEFTRLRLAHGIHPKRRVDAGRLRWVVDFDALEAAGIANARARAPLIVYLDSLGFTAEQMVAAERRGRLFGLAGDVLQWSGPPTYSLRAAAERLGVSVHDLARAWTALGLSVPEETEPVFSEADIDGLGAWAGMKSGYGDDAAMGFLRVLGASMARLADGARQPTRHHDVAHQ
;
A
#
# COMPACT_ATOMS: atom_id res chain seq x y z
N MET A 1 -0.09 3.00 -30.57
CA MET A 1 0.14 3.65 -29.26
C MET A 1 1.06 2.76 -28.41
N PRO A 2 2.39 2.97 -28.42
CA PRO A 2 3.37 2.04 -27.85
C PRO A 2 3.97 2.54 -26.53
N PHE A 3 3.14 2.94 -25.57
CA PHE A 3 3.60 3.48 -24.26
C PHE A 3 3.33 2.56 -23.06
N LEU A 4 2.71 1.39 -23.26
CA LEU A 4 2.33 0.47 -22.17
C LEU A 4 3.24 -0.77 -22.03
N GLU A 5 4.15 -1.04 -22.97
CA GLU A 5 5.05 -2.20 -22.87
C GLU A 5 6.27 -1.95 -21.98
N GLY A 6 6.74 -0.70 -21.85
CA GLY A 6 7.95 -0.38 -21.09
C GLY A 6 7.80 -0.51 -19.56
N ALA A 7 6.64 -0.13 -19.02
CA ALA A 7 6.39 -0.16 -17.57
C ALA A 7 6.22 -1.59 -17.02
N VAL A 8 5.73 -2.52 -17.84
CA VAL A 8 5.54 -3.93 -17.46
C VAL A 8 6.88 -4.66 -17.32
N LEU A 9 7.88 -4.31 -18.14
CA LEU A 9 9.20 -4.95 -18.12
C LEU A 9 10.08 -4.52 -16.93
N GLU A 10 10.01 -3.26 -16.50
CA GLU A 10 10.72 -2.77 -15.31
C GLU A 10 10.17 -3.39 -14.01
N PHE A 11 8.84 -3.47 -13.87
CA PHE A 11 8.19 -4.14 -12.74
C PHE A 11 8.53 -5.64 -12.64
N THR A 12 8.73 -6.30 -13.77
CA THR A 12 9.06 -7.74 -13.82
C THR A 12 10.51 -8.01 -13.40
N ARG A 13 11.44 -7.07 -13.66
CA ARG A 13 12.84 -7.19 -13.26
C ARG A 13 13.05 -7.00 -11.76
N LEU A 14 12.33 -6.08 -11.13
CA LEU A 14 12.40 -5.86 -9.68
C LEU A 14 11.85 -7.04 -8.87
N ARG A 15 10.87 -7.78 -9.43
CA ARG A 15 10.22 -8.95 -8.80
C ARG A 15 11.12 -10.20 -8.71
N LEU A 16 12.24 -10.25 -9.44
CA LEU A 16 13.19 -11.39 -9.41
C LEU A 16 14.13 -11.36 -8.20
N ALA A 17 14.28 -10.21 -7.52
CA ALA A 17 15.26 -10.03 -6.45
C ALA A 17 14.83 -10.58 -5.06
N HIS A 18 13.55 -10.89 -4.85
CA HIS A 18 12.99 -11.19 -3.51
C HIS A 18 12.53 -12.66 -3.29
N GLY A 19 12.99 -13.62 -4.11
CA GLY A 19 13.07 -15.02 -3.68
C GLY A 19 11.78 -15.79 -3.36
N ILE A 20 10.59 -15.38 -3.84
CA ILE A 20 9.36 -16.19 -3.77
C ILE A 20 8.71 -16.25 -5.16
N HIS A 21 8.80 -17.41 -5.80
CA HIS A 21 8.34 -17.62 -7.18
C HIS A 21 6.81 -17.83 -7.26
N PRO A 22 6.08 -17.08 -8.11
CA PRO A 22 4.82 -17.60 -8.64
C PRO A 22 5.14 -18.85 -9.46
N LYS A 23 4.41 -19.96 -9.24
CA LYS A 23 4.56 -21.18 -10.05
C LYS A 23 4.14 -20.89 -11.49
N ARG A 24 5.11 -20.54 -12.33
CA ARG A 24 4.93 -20.44 -13.79
C ARG A 24 4.80 -21.85 -14.35
N ARG A 25 3.61 -22.23 -14.83
CA ARG A 25 3.47 -23.35 -15.78
C ARG A 25 3.28 -22.81 -17.18
N VAL A 26 3.88 -23.49 -18.14
CA VAL A 26 3.67 -23.26 -19.57
C VAL A 26 2.63 -24.27 -20.03
N ASP A 27 1.42 -23.82 -20.32
CA ASP A 27 0.40 -24.61 -21.02
C ASP A 27 0.17 -23.97 -22.39
N ALA A 28 0.34 -24.75 -23.46
CA ALA A 28 0.07 -24.33 -24.84
C ALA A 28 0.71 -22.98 -25.26
N GLY A 29 1.95 -22.72 -24.82
CA GLY A 29 2.74 -21.57 -25.29
C GLY A 29 2.27 -20.19 -24.82
N ARG A 30 1.32 -20.11 -23.87
CA ARG A 30 0.82 -18.84 -23.32
C ARG A 30 1.19 -18.74 -21.83
N LEU A 31 1.82 -17.64 -21.43
CA LEU A 31 2.08 -17.35 -20.01
C LEU A 31 0.74 -17.16 -19.29
N ARG A 32 0.38 -18.09 -18.40
CA ARG A 32 -0.82 -17.97 -17.55
C ARG A 32 -0.38 -17.83 -16.09
N TRP A 33 -0.91 -16.80 -15.41
CA TRP A 33 -0.91 -16.73 -13.96
C TRP A 33 -1.85 -17.84 -13.46
N VAL A 34 -1.29 -18.91 -12.88
CA VAL A 34 -2.08 -20.03 -12.38
C VAL A 34 -2.23 -19.85 -10.87
N VAL A 35 -3.26 -19.11 -10.48
CA VAL A 35 -3.74 -19.15 -9.10
C VAL A 35 -4.27 -20.55 -8.83
N ASP A 36 -3.76 -21.18 -7.78
CA ASP A 36 -4.18 -22.52 -7.35
C ASP A 36 -5.41 -22.40 -6.43
N PHE A 37 -6.59 -22.42 -7.04
CA PHE A 37 -7.86 -22.26 -6.32
C PHE A 37 -8.11 -23.39 -5.32
N ASP A 38 -7.66 -24.61 -5.62
CA ASP A 38 -7.89 -25.76 -4.74
C ASP A 38 -7.00 -25.65 -3.48
N ALA A 39 -5.77 -25.16 -3.64
CA ALA A 39 -4.89 -24.85 -2.52
C ALA A 39 -5.43 -23.68 -1.66
N LEU A 40 -5.97 -22.63 -2.28
CA LEU A 40 -6.58 -21.51 -1.56
C LEU A 40 -7.84 -21.93 -0.78
N GLU A 41 -8.65 -22.82 -1.36
CA GLU A 41 -9.82 -23.36 -0.70
C GLU A 41 -9.44 -24.23 0.50
N ALA A 42 -8.43 -25.11 0.34
CA ALA A 42 -7.86 -25.87 1.45
C ALA A 42 -7.25 -24.99 2.55
N ALA A 43 -6.70 -23.81 2.20
CA ALA A 43 -6.13 -22.86 3.14
C ALA A 43 -7.19 -22.01 3.88
N GLY A 44 -8.46 -22.07 3.46
CA GLY A 44 -9.59 -21.45 4.14
C GLY A 44 -10.33 -20.36 3.35
N ILE A 45 -10.07 -20.20 2.05
CA ILE A 45 -10.89 -19.34 1.18
C ILE A 45 -12.09 -20.13 0.67
N ALA A 46 -13.24 -19.98 1.34
CA ALA A 46 -14.45 -20.70 0.98
C ALA A 46 -14.90 -20.38 -0.46
N ASN A 47 -15.25 -21.42 -1.22
CA ASN A 47 -15.74 -21.33 -2.60
C ASN A 47 -14.76 -20.57 -3.52
N ALA A 48 -13.45 -20.80 -3.37
CA ALA A 48 -12.41 -20.05 -4.08
C ALA A 48 -12.65 -20.02 -5.59
N ARG A 49 -13.08 -21.14 -6.18
CA ARG A 49 -13.36 -21.25 -7.62
C ARG A 49 -14.53 -20.38 -8.07
N ALA A 50 -15.59 -20.25 -7.25
CA ALA A 50 -16.70 -19.36 -7.55
C ALA A 50 -16.32 -17.87 -7.43
N ARG A 51 -15.27 -17.57 -6.65
CA ARG A 51 -14.73 -16.22 -6.43
C ARG A 51 -13.48 -15.95 -7.28
N ALA A 52 -13.23 -16.75 -8.31
CA ALA A 52 -12.05 -16.66 -9.14
C ALA A 52 -11.76 -15.26 -9.71
N PRO A 53 -12.74 -14.47 -10.19
CA PRO A 53 -12.48 -13.12 -10.68
C PRO A 53 -11.86 -12.19 -9.62
N LEU A 54 -12.37 -12.24 -8.38
CA LEU A 54 -11.83 -11.44 -7.27
C LEU A 54 -10.43 -11.91 -6.91
N ILE A 55 -10.22 -13.22 -6.78
CA ILE A 55 -8.93 -13.78 -6.39
C ILE A 55 -7.84 -13.48 -7.43
N VAL A 56 -8.16 -13.64 -8.72
CA VAL A 56 -7.23 -13.28 -9.82
C VAL A 56 -6.94 -11.80 -9.82
N TYR A 57 -7.95 -10.97 -9.55
CA TYR A 57 -7.75 -9.54 -9.42
C TYR A 57 -6.82 -9.19 -8.25
N LEU A 58 -7.03 -9.76 -7.06
CA LEU A 58 -6.16 -9.54 -5.91
C LEU A 58 -4.73 -10.05 -6.13
N ASP A 59 -4.56 -11.20 -6.80
CA ASP A 59 -3.24 -11.72 -7.21
C ASP A 59 -2.55 -10.75 -8.20
N SER A 60 -3.32 -10.19 -9.14
CA SER A 60 -2.81 -9.19 -10.09
C SER A 60 -2.39 -7.89 -9.41
N LEU A 61 -3.01 -7.54 -8.28
CA LEU A 61 -2.61 -6.42 -7.41
C LEU A 61 -1.41 -6.76 -6.51
N GLY A 62 -0.93 -8.01 -6.53
CA GLY A 62 0.27 -8.44 -5.81
C GLY A 62 0.02 -9.03 -4.43
N PHE A 63 -1.23 -9.25 -4.02
CA PHE A 63 -1.51 -9.95 -2.77
C PHE A 63 -1.09 -11.42 -2.83
N THR A 64 -0.47 -11.89 -1.75
CA THR A 64 -0.10 -13.30 -1.57
C THR A 64 -1.29 -14.14 -1.13
N ALA A 65 -1.18 -15.45 -1.31
CA ALA A 65 -2.16 -16.41 -0.81
C ALA A 65 -2.35 -16.29 0.71
N GLU A 66 -1.26 -16.12 1.48
CA GLU A 66 -1.33 -15.96 2.92
C GLU A 66 -2.10 -14.69 3.32
N GLN A 67 -1.85 -13.57 2.65
CA GLN A 67 -2.57 -12.31 2.88
C GLN A 67 -4.07 -12.45 2.56
N MET A 68 -4.41 -13.09 1.44
CA MET A 68 -5.80 -13.34 1.07
C MET A 68 -6.51 -14.23 2.10
N VAL A 69 -5.88 -15.32 2.54
CA VAL A 69 -6.42 -16.21 3.59
C VAL A 69 -6.59 -15.46 4.91
N ALA A 70 -5.61 -14.65 5.32
CA ALA A 70 -5.69 -13.84 6.54
C ALA A 70 -6.84 -12.81 6.48
N ALA A 71 -7.06 -12.19 5.32
CA ALA A 71 -8.16 -11.27 5.11
C ALA A 71 -9.52 -11.98 5.08
N GLU A 72 -9.61 -13.15 4.45
CA GLU A 72 -10.83 -13.97 4.43
C GLU A 72 -11.24 -14.39 5.85
N ARG A 73 -10.30 -14.80 6.70
CA ARG A 73 -10.57 -15.12 8.12
C ARG A 73 -11.19 -13.97 8.91
N ARG A 74 -10.99 -12.74 8.44
CA ARG A 74 -11.54 -11.51 9.04
C ARG A 74 -12.80 -11.02 8.29
N GLY A 75 -13.27 -11.75 7.28
CA GLY A 75 -14.42 -11.38 6.45
C GLY A 75 -14.16 -10.19 5.53
N ARG A 76 -12.89 -9.88 5.20
CA ARG A 76 -12.50 -8.67 4.45
C ARG A 76 -11.70 -8.95 3.18
N LEU A 77 -11.85 -10.13 2.56
CA LEU A 77 -11.12 -10.44 1.32
C LEU A 77 -11.37 -9.41 0.20
N PHE A 78 -12.62 -8.95 0.04
CA PHE A 78 -12.94 -7.89 -0.92
C PHE A 78 -12.34 -6.53 -0.53
N GLY A 79 -12.17 -6.28 0.77
CA GLY A 79 -11.58 -5.05 1.30
C GLY A 79 -10.14 -4.84 0.87
N LEU A 80 -9.39 -5.92 0.60
CA LEU A 80 -8.01 -5.84 0.11
C LEU A 80 -7.88 -5.02 -1.19
N ALA A 81 -8.87 -5.07 -2.07
CA ALA A 81 -8.87 -4.25 -3.29
C ALA A 81 -8.96 -2.75 -2.97
N GLY A 82 -9.71 -2.38 -1.92
CA GLY A 82 -9.79 -1.02 -1.42
C GLY A 82 -8.49 -0.58 -0.75
N ASP A 83 -7.81 -1.50 -0.05
CA ASP A 83 -6.55 -1.21 0.62
C ASP A 83 -5.47 -0.77 -0.39
N VAL A 84 -5.39 -1.40 -1.58
CA VAL A 84 -4.40 -1.02 -2.62
C VAL A 84 -4.59 0.39 -3.15
N LEU A 85 -5.84 0.87 -3.25
CA LEU A 85 -6.12 2.24 -3.68
C LEU A 85 -5.64 3.30 -2.67
N GLN A 86 -5.50 2.91 -1.40
CA GLN A 86 -4.99 3.78 -0.34
C GLN A 86 -3.53 3.49 -0.01
N TRP A 87 -2.92 2.48 -0.63
CA TRP A 87 -1.58 2.03 -0.29
C TRP A 87 -0.53 2.84 -1.04
N SER A 88 0.45 3.36 -0.31
CA SER A 88 1.70 3.93 -0.84
C SER A 88 2.64 2.87 -1.47
N GLY A 89 2.25 1.59 -1.49
CA GLY A 89 3.07 0.45 -1.94
C GLY A 89 3.56 -0.42 -0.77
N PRO A 90 4.19 -1.58 -1.03
CA PRO A 90 4.54 -2.53 0.04
C PRO A 90 5.47 -1.92 1.10
N PRO A 91 5.26 -2.21 2.40
CA PRO A 91 6.15 -1.79 3.47
C PRO A 91 7.49 -2.52 3.33
N THR A 92 8.53 -1.76 3.09
CA THR A 92 9.87 -2.24 2.74
C THR A 92 10.92 -1.72 3.72
N TYR A 93 10.68 -0.56 4.35
CA TYR A 93 11.59 0.07 5.28
C TYR A 93 11.01 0.07 6.69
N SER A 94 11.85 -0.27 7.67
CA SER A 94 11.59 0.06 9.07
C SER A 94 11.90 1.52 9.35
N LEU A 95 11.47 2.05 10.50
CA LEU A 95 11.79 3.43 10.91
C LEU A 95 13.31 3.69 10.91
N ARG A 96 14.09 2.72 11.38
CA ARG A 96 15.55 2.80 11.38
C ARG A 96 16.13 2.86 9.97
N ALA A 97 15.72 1.94 9.10
CA ALA A 97 16.20 1.90 7.71
C ALA A 97 15.78 3.16 6.93
N ALA A 98 14.57 3.67 7.18
CA ALA A 98 14.08 4.90 6.58
C ALA A 98 14.90 6.13 7.02
N ALA A 99 15.21 6.26 8.31
CA ALA A 99 16.03 7.36 8.83
C ALA A 99 17.44 7.36 8.22
N GLU A 100 18.04 6.17 8.14
CA GLU A 100 19.36 5.98 7.52
C GLU A 100 19.35 6.34 6.03
N ARG A 101 18.32 5.91 5.30
CA ARG A 101 18.11 6.24 3.89
C ARG A 101 17.94 7.75 3.64
N LEU A 102 17.24 8.43 4.55
CA LEU A 102 16.95 9.87 4.47
C LEU A 102 18.08 10.76 5.01
N GLY A 103 19.10 10.17 5.64
CA GLY A 103 20.19 10.92 6.27
C GLY A 103 19.76 11.75 7.48
N VAL A 104 18.72 11.31 8.20
CA VAL A 104 18.18 11.99 9.39
C VAL A 104 18.26 11.10 10.63
N SER A 105 18.07 11.67 11.81
CA SER A 105 17.95 10.86 13.04
C SER A 105 16.60 10.14 13.11
N VAL A 106 16.58 8.94 13.71
CA VAL A 106 15.33 8.20 13.98
C VAL A 106 14.34 9.04 14.78
N HIS A 107 14.84 9.82 15.74
CA HIS A 107 14.04 10.75 16.54
C HIS A 107 13.38 11.83 15.68
N ASP A 108 14.11 12.45 14.75
CA ASP A 108 13.55 13.48 13.87
C ASP A 108 12.52 12.90 12.90
N LEU A 109 12.78 11.69 12.37
CA LEU A 109 11.82 11.00 11.53
C LEU A 109 10.54 10.65 12.30
N ALA A 110 10.65 10.14 13.53
CA ALA A 110 9.51 9.86 14.40
C ALA A 110 8.69 11.14 14.71
N ARG A 111 9.37 12.26 14.95
CA ARG A 111 8.73 13.57 15.12
C ARG A 111 7.98 14.00 13.86
N ALA A 112 8.60 13.88 12.69
CA ALA A 112 7.98 14.20 11.42
C ALA A 112 6.72 13.36 11.17
N TRP A 113 6.79 12.06 11.44
CA TRP A 113 5.66 11.14 11.33
C TRP A 113 4.52 11.50 12.29
N THR A 114 4.86 11.84 13.53
CA THR A 114 3.90 12.33 14.53
C THR A 114 3.26 13.65 14.10
N ALA A 115 4.02 14.56 13.47
CA ALA A 115 3.51 15.85 13.00
C ALA A 115 2.49 15.72 11.86
N LEU A 116 2.57 14.64 11.06
CA LEU A 116 1.52 14.27 10.11
C LEU A 116 0.25 13.72 10.78
N GLY A 117 0.27 13.50 12.10
CA GLY A 117 -0.82 12.89 12.85
C GLY A 117 -0.82 11.36 12.81
N LEU A 118 0.31 10.75 12.43
CA LEU A 118 0.44 9.30 12.31
C LEU A 118 1.11 8.71 13.55
N SER A 119 0.71 7.48 13.92
CA SER A 119 1.33 6.73 15.00
C SER A 119 2.74 6.27 14.62
N VAL A 120 3.72 6.49 15.50
CA VAL A 120 5.10 6.05 15.28
C VAL A 120 5.15 4.53 15.36
N PRO A 121 5.69 3.85 14.35
CA PRO A 121 5.84 2.40 14.34
C PRO A 121 7.05 1.94 15.16
N GLU A 122 7.10 0.65 15.48
CA GLU A 122 8.28 0.01 16.07
C GLU A 122 9.51 0.13 15.16
N GLU A 123 10.70 0.32 15.75
CA GLU A 123 11.87 0.77 14.99
C GLU A 123 12.37 -0.23 13.92
N THR A 124 12.07 -1.51 14.11
CA THR A 124 12.56 -2.62 13.27
C THR A 124 11.48 -3.25 12.40
N GLU A 125 10.21 -2.90 12.61
CA GLU A 125 9.11 -3.43 11.81
C GLU A 125 9.04 -2.70 10.47
N PRO A 126 9.00 -3.40 9.32
CA PRO A 126 8.79 -2.78 8.02
C PRO A 126 7.38 -2.22 7.93
N VAL A 127 7.30 -0.91 7.69
CA VAL A 127 6.05 -0.14 7.73
C VAL A 127 6.01 0.97 6.68
N PHE A 128 7.17 1.49 6.27
CA PHE A 128 7.26 2.52 5.24
C PHE A 128 7.45 1.89 3.86
N SER A 129 6.73 2.40 2.88
CA SER A 129 6.91 2.10 1.46
C SER A 129 7.90 3.07 0.81
N GLU A 130 8.32 2.77 -0.43
CA GLU A 130 9.12 3.71 -1.24
C GLU A 130 8.46 5.08 -1.40
N ALA A 131 7.15 5.14 -1.63
CA ALA A 131 6.46 6.43 -1.79
C ALA A 131 6.44 7.23 -0.48
N ASP A 132 6.42 6.56 0.68
CA ASP A 132 6.57 7.24 1.96
C ASP A 132 8.00 7.80 2.11
N ILE A 133 9.02 7.05 1.68
CA ILE A 133 10.42 7.52 1.66
C ILE A 133 10.57 8.73 0.73
N ASP A 134 9.99 8.71 -0.47
CA ASP A 134 10.04 9.83 -1.41
C ASP A 134 9.38 11.09 -0.81
N GLY A 135 8.20 10.93 -0.21
CA GLY A 135 7.49 12.02 0.47
C GLY A 135 8.28 12.59 1.66
N LEU A 136 8.87 11.72 2.48
CA LEU A 136 9.73 12.12 3.60
C LEU A 136 11.05 12.74 3.13
N GLY A 137 11.55 12.36 1.94
CA GLY A 137 12.69 12.98 1.28
C GLY A 137 12.46 14.45 0.96
N ALA A 138 11.25 14.79 0.50
CA ALA A 138 10.87 16.19 0.27
C ALA A 138 10.89 17.01 1.58
N TRP A 139 10.41 16.43 2.68
CA TRP A 139 10.51 17.06 4.00
C TRP A 139 11.96 17.22 4.46
N ALA A 140 12.81 16.19 4.33
CA ALA A 140 14.22 16.26 4.71
C ALA A 140 14.99 17.33 3.92
N GLY A 141 14.69 17.47 2.62
CA GLY A 141 15.22 18.54 1.78
C GLY A 141 14.80 19.93 2.26
N MET A 142 13.52 20.10 2.62
CA MET A 142 13.00 21.35 3.17
C MET A 142 13.59 21.69 4.54
N LYS A 143 13.76 20.70 5.42
CA LYS A 143 14.46 20.88 6.72
C LYS A 143 15.87 21.42 6.50
N SER A 144 16.58 20.87 5.52
CA SER A 144 17.95 21.29 5.19
C SER A 144 18.02 22.69 4.57
N GLY A 145 17.04 23.06 3.74
CA GLY A 145 17.01 24.35 3.05
C GLY A 145 16.40 25.51 3.85
N TYR A 146 15.41 25.24 4.71
CA TYR A 146 14.57 26.25 5.36
C TYR A 146 14.50 26.11 6.90
N GLY A 147 15.16 25.10 7.47
CA GLY A 147 15.20 24.84 8.91
C GLY A 147 14.08 23.95 9.44
N ASP A 148 14.27 23.42 10.66
CA ASP A 148 13.36 22.45 11.29
C ASP A 148 11.95 23.01 11.52
N ASP A 149 11.85 24.25 12.01
CA ASP A 149 10.57 24.85 12.37
C ASP A 149 9.63 25.01 11.18
N ALA A 150 10.17 25.45 10.04
CA ALA A 150 9.41 25.60 8.80
C ALA A 150 8.94 24.24 8.26
N ALA A 151 9.85 23.27 8.20
CA ALA A 151 9.56 21.92 7.72
C ALA A 151 8.51 21.22 8.60
N MET A 152 8.63 21.33 9.92
CA MET A 152 7.68 20.76 10.87
C MET A 152 6.34 21.50 10.89
N GLY A 153 6.34 22.82 10.71
CA GLY A 153 5.14 23.63 10.54
C GLY A 153 4.32 23.17 9.33
N PHE A 154 4.99 22.93 8.20
CA PHE A 154 4.36 22.42 7.00
C PHE A 154 3.73 21.04 7.20
N LEU A 155 4.45 20.08 7.81
CA LEU A 155 3.89 18.74 8.08
C LEU A 155 2.62 18.80 8.95
N ARG A 156 2.58 19.68 9.96
CA ARG A 156 1.38 19.87 10.79
C ARG A 156 0.19 20.40 10.00
N VAL A 157 0.41 21.36 9.10
CA VAL A 157 -0.64 21.90 8.23
C VAL A 157 -1.14 20.80 7.28
N LEU A 158 -0.23 20.07 6.64
CA LEU A 158 -0.58 18.95 5.78
C LEU A 158 -1.42 17.90 6.50
N GLY A 159 -0.96 17.44 7.67
CA GLY A 159 -1.66 16.44 8.47
C GLY A 159 -3.06 16.91 8.89
N ALA A 160 -3.19 18.16 9.36
CA ALA A 160 -4.47 18.74 9.72
C ALA A 160 -5.43 18.87 8.52
N SER A 161 -4.92 19.24 7.35
CA SER A 161 -5.71 19.31 6.12
C SER A 161 -6.21 17.93 5.68
N MET A 162 -5.35 16.90 5.71
CA MET A 162 -5.74 15.53 5.35
C MET A 162 -6.75 14.93 6.33
N ALA A 163 -6.59 15.18 7.64
CA ALA A 163 -7.56 14.75 8.64
C ALA A 163 -8.96 15.30 8.35
N ARG A 164 -9.06 16.57 7.97
CA ARG A 164 -10.34 17.21 7.61
C ARG A 164 -10.96 16.61 6.34
N LEU A 165 -10.14 16.28 5.34
CA LEU A 165 -10.62 15.60 4.13
C LEU A 165 -11.14 14.20 4.45
N ALA A 166 -10.41 13.45 5.29
CA ALA A 166 -10.83 12.12 5.73
C ALA A 166 -12.14 12.15 6.54
N ASP A 167 -12.34 13.17 7.38
CA ASP A 167 -13.59 13.37 8.11
C ASP A 167 -14.76 13.69 7.17
N GLY A 168 -14.52 14.51 6.14
CA GLY A 168 -15.52 14.80 5.10
C GLY A 168 -15.92 13.55 4.30
N ALA A 169 -14.95 12.70 3.95
CA ALA A 169 -15.20 11.45 3.23
C ALA A 169 -15.93 10.39 4.08
N ARG A 170 -15.83 10.46 5.42
CA ARG A 170 -16.57 9.58 6.34
C ARG A 170 -18.05 9.92 6.47
N GLN A 171 -18.46 11.11 6.04
CA GLN A 171 -19.84 11.54 6.17
C GLN A 171 -20.67 10.89 5.05
N PRO A 172 -21.69 10.07 5.38
CA PRO A 172 -22.56 9.53 4.34
C PRO A 172 -23.19 10.70 3.60
N THR A 173 -23.09 10.70 2.27
CA THR A 173 -23.84 11.62 1.40
C THR A 173 -25.31 11.40 1.72
N ARG A 174 -25.87 12.24 2.59
CA ARG A 174 -27.30 12.26 2.85
C ARG A 174 -27.93 12.65 1.53
N HIS A 175 -28.49 11.67 0.81
CA HIS A 175 -29.45 11.95 -0.23
C HIS A 175 -30.56 12.75 0.46
N HIS A 176 -30.62 14.05 0.15
CA HIS A 176 -31.78 14.86 0.43
C HIS A 176 -32.87 14.26 -0.47
N ASP A 177 -33.74 13.47 0.14
CA ASP A 177 -35.01 13.13 -0.48
C ASP A 177 -35.76 14.44 -0.68
N VAL A 178 -35.73 14.94 -1.91
CA VAL A 178 -36.67 15.95 -2.38
C VAL A 178 -37.97 15.20 -2.63
N ALA A 179 -38.72 14.94 -1.55
CA ALA A 179 -40.13 14.62 -1.65
C ALA A 179 -40.89 15.93 -1.86
N HIS A 180 -41.12 16.27 -3.14
CA HIS A 180 -42.24 17.11 -3.53
C HIS A 180 -43.43 16.21 -3.89
N GLN A 181 -44.58 16.60 -3.33
CA GLN A 181 -45.97 16.17 -3.60
C GLN A 181 -46.49 14.93 -2.89
#